data_AF-A0A535MJ66-F1
#
_entry.id   AF-A0A535MJ66-F1
#
_cell.length_a   1.000
_cell.length_b   1.000
_cell.length_c   1.000
_cell.angle_alpha   90.00
_cell.angle_beta   90.00
_cell.angle_gamma   90.00
#
_symmetry.space_group_name_H-M   'P 1'
#
loop_
_entity.id
_entity.type
_entity.pdbx_description
1 polymer ?
#
loop_
_entity_poly.entity_id
_entity_poly.type
_entity_poly.pdbx_seq_one_letter_code
_entity_poly.pdbx_strand_id
1 'polypeptide(L)' 'MGPGPRSERSAPERVAALVASLPVPQRLRDAGVPETILESVAEEATANATVQANPRPVTQADLRDLLRSAW' A
#
# COMPACT_ATOMS: atom_id res chain seq x y z
N MET A 1 -1.52 -39.81 12.15
CA MET A 1 -1.39 -38.77 11.11
C MET A 1 -1.92 -37.48 11.72
N GLY A 2 -1.05 -36.66 12.33
CA GLY A 2 -1.47 -35.40 12.94
C GLY A 2 -1.88 -34.39 11.86
N PRO A 3 -2.78 -33.44 12.16
CA PRO A 3 -3.14 -32.42 11.20
C PRO A 3 -1.88 -31.63 10.82
N GLY A 4 -1.61 -31.50 9.51
CA GLY A 4 -0.52 -30.68 9.00
C GLY A 4 -0.62 -29.22 9.50
N PRO A 5 0.46 -28.43 9.39
CA PRO A 5 0.44 -27.05 9.88
C PRO A 5 -0.73 -26.31 9.23
N ARG A 6 -1.64 -25.78 10.06
CA ARG A 6 -2.62 -24.79 9.59
C ARG A 6 -1.80 -23.62 9.07
N SER A 7 -1.77 -23.42 7.75
CA SER A 7 -1.13 -22.26 7.16
C SER A 7 -1.95 -21.03 7.56
N GLU A 8 -1.54 -20.39 8.65
CA GLU A 8 -2.15 -19.15 9.11
C GLU A 8 -1.79 -18.03 8.13
N ARG A 9 -2.79 -17.24 7.73
CA ARG A 9 -2.56 -16.07 6.86
C ARG A 9 -1.57 -15.12 7.52
N SER A 10 -0.62 -14.62 6.73
CA SER A 10 0.29 -13.54 7.11
C SER A 10 -0.47 -12.26 7.47
N ALA A 11 0.17 -11.35 8.21
CA ALA A 11 -0.45 -10.10 8.61
C ALA A 11 -0.96 -9.26 7.41
N PRO A 12 -0.22 -9.10 6.28
CA PRO A 12 -0.72 -8.39 5.10
C PRO A 12 -1.98 -9.04 4.50
N GLU A 13 -2.02 -10.37 4.41
CA GLU A 13 -3.19 -11.09 3.88
C GLU A 13 -4.43 -10.90 4.75
N ARG A 14 -4.26 -10.84 6.07
CA ARG A 14 -5.37 -10.57 7.00
C ARG A 14 -5.90 -9.14 6.85
N VAL A 15 -5.02 -8.16 6.66
CA VAL A 15 -5.42 -6.77 6.39
C VAL A 15 -6.13 -6.65 5.05
N ALA A 16 -5.60 -7.28 4.00
CA ALA A 16 -6.24 -7.29 2.68
C ALA A 16 -7.65 -7.91 2.73
N ALA A 17 -7.83 -9.02 3.45
CA ALA A 17 -9.14 -9.64 3.64
C ALA A 17 -10.13 -8.73 4.39
N LEU A 18 -9.66 -7.98 5.40
CA LEU A 18 -10.48 -7.00 6.11
C LEU A 18 -10.89 -5.85 5.19
N VAL A 19 -9.95 -5.23 4.48
CA VAL A 19 -10.23 -4.11 3.56
C VAL A 19 -11.21 -4.51 2.45
N ALA A 20 -11.10 -5.74 1.94
CA ALA A 20 -12.02 -6.28 0.94
C ALA A 20 -13.46 -6.48 1.47
N SER A 21 -13.66 -6.56 2.79
CA SER A 21 -14.99 -6.69 3.41
C SER A 21 -15.69 -5.34 3.66
N LEU A 22 -14.95 -4.22 3.56
CA LEU A 22 -15.46 -2.89 3.83
C LEU A 22 -16.02 -2.24 2.55
N PRO A 23 -17.03 -1.36 2.66
CA PRO A 23 -17.59 -0.64 1.52
C PRO A 23 -16.68 0.55 1.13
N VAL A 24 -15.42 0.28 0.83
CA VAL A 24 -14.41 1.29 0.44
C VAL A 24 -13.77 0.95 -0.90
N PRO A 25 -13.34 1.95 -1.68
CA PRO A 25 -12.57 1.73 -2.90
C PRO A 25 -11.32 0.88 -2.63
N GLN A 26 -11.05 -0.10 -3.50
CA GLN A 26 -9.89 -0.98 -3.38
C GLN A 26 -8.66 -0.43 -4.10
N ARG A 27 -8.84 0.64 -4.89
CA ARG A 27 -7.83 1.30 -5.71
C ARG A 27 -7.97 2.82 -5.60
N LEU A 28 -6.86 3.55 -5.79
CA LEU A 28 -6.89 5.01 -5.76
C LEU A 28 -7.74 5.59 -6.90
N ARG A 29 -7.70 4.99 -8.10
CA ARG A 29 -8.54 5.43 -9.23
C ARG A 29 -10.04 5.32 -8.95
N ASP A 30 -10.44 4.31 -8.18
CA ASP A 30 -11.84 4.08 -7.81
C ASP A 30 -12.32 5.12 -6.77
N ALA A 31 -11.38 5.80 -6.10
CA ALA A 31 -11.63 6.95 -5.23
C ALA A 31 -11.53 8.30 -5.97
N GLY A 32 -11.36 8.30 -7.29
CA GLY A 32 -11.29 9.52 -8.11
C GLY A 32 -9.90 10.17 -8.17
N VAL A 33 -8.84 9.46 -7.76
CA VAL A 33 -7.46 9.98 -7.83
C VAL A 33 -6.96 9.93 -9.29
N PRO A 34 -6.59 11.06 -9.92
CA PRO A 34 -6.02 11.05 -11.27
C PRO A 34 -4.60 10.46 -11.30
N GLU A 35 -4.25 9.65 -12.31
CA GLU A 35 -2.88 9.12 -12.45
C GLU A 35 -1.83 10.25 -12.54
N THR A 36 -2.21 11.40 -13.10
CA THR A 36 -1.33 12.56 -13.30
C THR A 36 -0.80 13.16 -11.99
N ILE A 37 -1.46 12.92 -10.85
CA ILE A 37 -1.00 13.47 -9.57
C ILE A 37 0.04 12.59 -8.86
N LEU A 38 0.21 11.33 -9.30
CA LEU A 38 1.03 10.35 -8.56
C LEU A 38 2.50 10.77 -8.47
N GLU A 39 3.03 11.44 -9.50
CA GLU A 39 4.42 11.93 -9.50
C GLU A 39 4.61 13.03 -8.45
N SER A 40 3.72 14.03 -8.42
CA SER A 40 3.79 15.12 -7.42
C SER A 40 3.61 14.60 -5.99
N VAL A 41 2.73 13.63 -5.78
CA VAL A 41 2.56 12.99 -4.47
C VAL A 41 3.84 12.24 -4.04
N ALA A 42 4.52 11.55 -4.96
CA ALA A 42 5.77 10.87 -4.65
C ALA A 42 6.90 11.86 -4.29
N GLU A 43 6.99 12.98 -5.00
CA GLU A 43 7.94 14.05 -4.71
C GLU A 43 7.69 14.66 -3.32
N GLU A 44 6.46 15.06 -3.02
CA GLU A 44 6.09 15.63 -1.72
C GLU A 44 6.30 14.63 -0.56
N ALA A 45 5.98 13.35 -0.79
CA ALA A 45 6.15 12.30 0.21
C ALA A 45 7.62 12.08 0.59
N THR A 46 8.57 12.35 -0.31
CA THR A 46 10.01 12.22 -0.03
C THR A 46 10.49 13.21 1.04
N ALA A 47 9.85 14.38 1.12
CA ALA A 47 10.14 15.40 2.13
C ALA A 47 9.34 15.19 3.44
N ASN A 48 8.44 14.21 3.50
CA ASN A 48 7.60 13.99 4.67
C ASN A 48 8.35 13.28 5.79
N ALA A 49 8.40 13.88 6.99
CA ALA A 49 9.11 13.33 8.15
C ALA A 49 8.62 11.91 8.56
N THR A 50 7.34 11.59 8.35
CA THR A 50 6.78 10.26 8.66
C THR A 50 7.29 9.22 7.66
N VAL A 51 7.41 9.59 6.38
CA VAL A 51 7.99 8.72 5.34
C VAL A 51 9.49 8.50 5.59
N GLN A 52 10.20 9.54 6.01
CA GLN A 52 11.62 9.46 6.38
C GLN A 52 11.87 8.57 7.62
N ALA A 53 10.89 8.49 8.53
CA ALA A 53 10.93 7.62 9.70
C ALA A 53 10.55 6.15 9.39
N ASN A 54 10.22 5.81 8.14
CA ASN A 54 9.88 4.45 7.75
C ASN A 54 11.06 3.49 8.01
N PRO A 55 10.87 2.36 8.73
CA PRO A 55 11.95 1.42 9.04
C PRO A 55 12.66 0.86 7.80
N ARG A 56 11.97 0.86 6.65
CA ARG A 56 12.59 0.65 5.34
C ARG A 56 12.79 2.02 4.68
N PRO A 57 14.05 2.48 4.49
CA PRO A 57 14.31 3.65 3.67
C PRO A 57 13.73 3.47 2.27
N VAL A 58 13.10 4.51 1.74
CA VAL A 58 12.46 4.51 0.42
C VAL A 58 12.91 5.73 -0.37
N THR A 59 13.12 5.53 -1.67
CA THR A 59 13.39 6.59 -2.63
C THR A 59 12.09 7.15 -3.22
N GLN A 60 12.14 8.29 -3.89
CA GLN A 60 11.00 8.80 -4.67
C GLN A 60 10.51 7.77 -5.71
N ALA A 61 11.43 7.03 -6.34
CA ALA A 61 11.08 5.99 -7.30
C ALA A 61 10.28 4.86 -6.64
N ASP A 62 10.69 4.41 -5.44
CA ASP A 62 9.94 3.40 -4.67
C ASP A 62 8.53 3.88 -4.32
N LEU A 63 8.38 5.16 -3.95
CA LEU A 63 7.10 5.76 -3.61
C LEU A 63 6.19 5.83 -4.85
N ARG A 64 6.74 6.22 -6.00
CA ARG A 64 6.00 6.25 -7.27
C ARG A 64 5.53 4.85 -7.67
N ASP A 65 6.39 3.85 -7.56
CA ASP A 65 6.05 2.47 -7.91
C ASP A 65 5.00 1.90 -6.95
N LEU A 66 5.09 2.23 -5.66
CA LEU A 66 4.06 1.90 -4.67
C LEU A 66 2.71 2.55 -5.02
N LEU A 67 2.70 3.84 -5.30
CA LEU A 67 1.49 4.58 -5.70
C LEU A 67 0.86 3.98 -6.95
N ARG A 68 1.66 3.65 -7.98
CA ARG A 68 1.19 2.97 -9.19
C ARG A 68 0.63 1.57 -8.90
N SER A 69 1.18 0.84 -7.93
CA SER A 69 0.66 -0.48 -7.55
C SER A 69 -0.70 -0.43 -6.83
N ALA A 70 -0.99 0.69 -6.17
CA ALA A 70 -2.23 0.94 -5.44
C ALA A 70 -3.29 1.68 -6.27
N TRP A 71 -2.88 2.30 -7.38
CA TRP A 71 -3.76 3.00 -8.32
C TRP A 71 -4.62 2.04 -9.15
#